data_AF-A0A973SCU9-F1
#
_entry.id   AF-A0A973SCU9-F1
#
_cell.length_a   1.000
_cell.length_b   1.000
_cell.length_c   1.000
_cell.angle_alpha   90.00
_cell.angle_beta   90.00
_cell.angle_gamma   90.00
#
_symmetry.space_group_name_H-M   'P 1'
#
loop_
_entity.id
_entity.type
_entity.pdbx_description
1 polymer ?
#
loop_
_entity_poly.entity_id
_entity_poly.type
_entity_poly.pdbx_seq_one_letter_code
_entity_poly.pdbx_strand_id
1 'polypeptide(L)'
;MARIGRVERTTGETGVLVEVDLDGTGEAEISTGVGFFDHMLHQLAKHGLFDLTVKTEGDLHIDGHHTVEDTSLALGAAFREALGTKAGLRRFADARVPLDETLAEVVVDLSGRPYLVHEMPENLAPMIGDFDTELTRHIFESFVAQAQICLHIRVPYGRIAHHVVEAQFKALARALREACAPDPRVNGIPSTKGVL
;
A
#
# COMPACT_ATOMS: atom_id res chain seq x y z
N MET A 1 -14.64 16.29 -7.22
CA MET A 1 -13.82 16.79 -6.10
C MET A 1 -12.75 15.75 -5.89
N ALA A 2 -11.47 16.12 -5.82
CA ALA A 2 -10.38 15.17 -5.65
C ALA A 2 -10.47 14.49 -4.28
N ARG A 3 -10.14 13.21 -4.21
CA ARG A 3 -10.16 12.41 -2.98
C ARG A 3 -8.75 12.35 -2.41
N ILE A 4 -8.46 13.32 -1.55
CA ILE A 4 -7.14 13.54 -0.98
C ILE A 4 -7.15 13.22 0.51
N GLY A 5 -6.10 12.56 0.98
CA GLY A 5 -5.83 12.36 2.40
C GLY A 5 -4.40 12.75 2.72
N ARG A 6 -4.17 13.35 3.90
CA ARG A 6 -2.88 13.89 4.30
C ARG A 6 -2.63 13.64 5.79
N VAL A 7 -1.53 12.96 6.08
CA VAL A 7 -1.12 12.62 7.43
C VAL A 7 0.28 13.14 7.69
N GLU A 8 0.44 13.82 8.82
CA GLU A 8 1.74 14.21 9.37
C GLU A 8 1.86 13.64 10.78
N ARG A 9 2.98 12.98 11.08
CA ARG A 9 3.22 12.30 12.36
C ARG A 9 4.68 12.44 12.76
N THR A 10 4.92 12.70 14.03
CA THR A 10 6.27 12.77 14.61
C THR A 10 6.34 11.95 15.89
N THR A 11 7.41 11.17 16.04
CA THR A 11 7.77 10.44 17.25
C THR A 11 9.22 10.76 17.63
N GLY A 12 9.77 10.04 18.61
CA GLY A 12 11.20 10.09 18.91
C GLY A 12 12.07 9.36 17.88
N GLU A 13 11.46 8.52 17.02
CA GLU A 13 12.14 7.67 16.05
C GLU A 13 12.03 8.24 14.63
N THR A 14 10.87 8.79 14.26
CA THR A 14 10.59 9.25 12.90
C THR A 14 9.78 10.56 12.83
N GLY A 15 9.97 11.31 11.74
CA GLY A 15 9.08 12.37 11.27
C GLY A 15 8.56 12.00 9.89
N VAL A 16 7.24 11.87 9.73
CA VAL A 16 6.59 11.33 8.54
C VAL A 16 5.53 12.30 8.02
N LEU A 17 5.57 12.57 6.73
CA LEU A 17 4.51 13.22 5.97
C LEU A 17 4.09 12.31 4.81
N VAL A 18 2.79 12.03 4.70
CA VAL A 18 2.20 11.36 3.54
C VAL A 18 0.98 12.14 3.05
N GLU A 19 0.90 12.36 1.75
CA GLU A 19 -0.30 12.85 1.05
C GLU A 19 -0.60 11.96 -0.14
N VAL A 20 -1.86 11.59 -0.32
CA VAL A 20 -2.31 10.77 -1.45
C VAL A 20 -3.56 11.36 -2.09
N ASP A 21 -3.57 11.48 -3.42
CA ASP A 21 -4.77 11.70 -4.22
C ASP A 21 -5.18 10.40 -4.92
N LEU A 22 -6.35 9.88 -4.59
CA LEU A 22 -6.89 8.66 -5.19
C LEU A 22 -7.37 8.85 -6.64
N ASP A 23 -7.57 10.10 -7.07
CA ASP A 23 -8.04 10.49 -8.41
C ASP A 23 -6.91 11.11 -9.26
N GLY A 24 -5.65 10.82 -8.89
CA GLY A 24 -4.45 11.36 -9.52
C GLY A 24 -4.09 10.75 -10.88
N THR A 25 -2.82 10.96 -11.24
CA THR A 25 -2.23 10.55 -12.53
C THR A 25 -1.03 9.61 -12.37
N GLY A 26 -0.61 9.35 -11.13
CA GLY A 26 0.55 8.53 -10.79
C GLY A 26 1.85 9.31 -10.69
N GLU A 27 1.78 10.62 -10.45
CA GLU A 27 2.93 11.44 -10.07
C GLU A 27 3.37 11.14 -8.64
N ALA A 28 4.67 11.16 -8.37
CA ALA A 28 5.15 10.84 -7.03
C ALA A 28 6.42 11.60 -6.65
N GLU A 29 6.40 12.16 -5.43
CA GLU A 29 7.55 12.76 -4.75
C GLU A 29 7.81 11.95 -3.47
N ILE A 30 8.76 11.02 -3.53
CA ILE A 30 9.01 10.05 -2.46
C ILE A 30 10.45 10.18 -1.96
N SER A 31 10.61 10.28 -0.65
CA SER A 31 11.89 10.28 0.04
C SER A 31 11.71 9.73 1.45
N THR A 32 11.94 8.43 1.62
CA THR A 32 11.94 7.79 2.95
C THR A 32 13.34 7.60 3.52
N GLY A 33 14.37 7.72 2.67
CA GLY A 33 15.75 7.36 3.01
C GLY A 33 16.05 5.87 2.84
N VAL A 34 15.04 5.03 2.57
CA VAL A 34 15.21 3.60 2.23
C VAL A 34 14.93 3.41 0.75
N GLY A 35 15.99 3.40 -0.07
CA GLY A 35 15.86 3.50 -1.54
C GLY A 35 15.02 2.41 -2.22
N PHE A 36 15.04 1.16 -1.71
CA PHE A 36 14.17 0.12 -2.26
C PHE A 36 12.69 0.33 -1.89
N PHE A 37 12.41 0.86 -0.70
CA PHE A 37 11.05 1.19 -0.29
C PHE A 37 10.52 2.40 -1.07
N ASP A 38 11.37 3.39 -1.34
CA ASP A 38 11.05 4.50 -2.25
C ASP A 38 10.62 3.98 -3.63
N HIS A 39 11.39 3.03 -4.19
CA HIS A 39 11.05 2.37 -5.45
C HIS A 39 9.70 1.63 -5.38
N MET A 40 9.39 0.95 -4.28
CA MET A 40 8.09 0.28 -4.10
C MET A 40 6.92 1.26 -4.02
N LEU A 41 7.08 2.38 -3.33
CA LEU A 41 6.08 3.44 -3.27
C LEU A 41 5.87 4.10 -4.64
N HIS A 42 6.93 4.23 -5.45
CA HIS A 42 6.80 4.64 -6.85
C HIS A 42 5.98 3.65 -7.67
N GLN A 43 6.13 2.34 -7.45
CA GLN A 43 5.28 1.34 -8.12
C GLN A 43 3.82 1.47 -7.71
N LEU A 44 3.56 1.72 -6.42
CA LEU A 44 2.22 1.96 -5.89
C LEU A 44 1.54 3.15 -6.57
N ALA A 45 2.23 4.30 -6.59
CA ALA A 45 1.74 5.51 -7.24
C ALA A 45 1.50 5.28 -8.74
N LYS A 46 2.51 4.78 -9.45
CA LYS A 46 2.50 4.68 -10.91
C LYS A 46 1.41 3.74 -11.44
N HIS A 47 1.25 2.58 -10.80
CA HIS A 47 0.29 1.58 -11.27
C HIS A 47 -1.11 1.76 -10.68
N GLY A 48 -1.21 2.48 -9.56
CA GLY A 48 -2.47 2.90 -8.95
C GLY A 48 -3.08 4.14 -9.61
N LEU A 49 -2.26 4.93 -10.31
CA LEU A 49 -2.58 6.31 -10.70
C LEU A 49 -2.90 7.18 -9.47
N PHE A 50 -2.18 6.95 -8.38
CA PHE A 50 -2.28 7.77 -7.19
C PHE A 50 -1.19 8.82 -7.24
N ASP A 51 -1.56 10.09 -7.08
CA ASP A 51 -0.54 11.11 -6.87
C ASP A 51 -0.09 11.02 -5.41
N LEU A 52 1.21 10.82 -5.18
CA LEU A 52 1.73 10.39 -3.88
C LEU A 52 2.93 11.23 -3.46
N THR A 53 2.79 11.93 -2.34
CA THR A 53 3.91 12.60 -1.66
C THR A 53 4.25 11.85 -0.39
N VAL A 54 5.51 11.45 -0.23
CA VAL A 54 6.02 10.80 0.98
C VAL A 54 7.35 11.42 1.36
N LYS A 55 7.42 11.95 2.58
CA LYS A 55 8.66 12.46 3.17
C LYS A 55 8.84 11.83 4.53
N THR A 56 9.96 11.17 4.75
CA THR A 56 10.27 10.57 6.05
C THR A 56 11.71 10.84 6.43
N GLU A 57 11.89 11.33 7.65
CA GLU A 57 13.17 11.38 8.35
C GLU A 57 13.09 10.36 9.48
N GLY A 58 13.97 9.37 9.48
CA GLY A 58 13.97 8.32 10.49
C GLY A 58 15.36 7.98 11.00
N ASP A 59 15.41 7.14 12.01
CA ASP A 59 16.60 6.68 12.72
C ASP A 59 17.37 5.57 11.99
N LEU A 60 17.65 5.76 10.70
CA LEU A 60 18.30 4.78 9.79
C LEU A 60 19.70 4.29 10.22
N HIS A 61 20.28 4.91 11.25
CA HIS A 61 21.51 4.44 11.88
C HIS A 61 21.30 3.22 12.80
N ILE A 62 20.05 2.93 13.19
CA ILE A 62 19.63 1.71 13.87
C ILE A 62 19.36 0.64 12.80
N ASP A 63 18.30 0.82 12.02
CA ASP A 63 17.95 0.05 10.83
C ASP A 63 16.81 0.76 10.05
N GLY A 64 16.23 0.08 9.04
CA GLY A 64 15.10 0.61 8.27
C GLY A 64 13.72 0.40 8.90
N HIS A 65 13.61 -0.29 10.04
CA HIS A 65 12.36 -0.80 10.58
C HIS A 65 11.37 0.32 10.92
N HIS A 66 11.74 1.23 11.82
CA HIS A 66 10.84 2.29 12.28
C HIS A 66 10.44 3.21 11.12
N THR A 67 11.40 3.55 10.26
CA THR A 67 11.15 4.35 9.04
C THR A 67 10.08 3.69 8.18
N VAL A 68 10.26 2.42 7.81
CA VAL A 68 9.34 1.70 6.92
C VAL A 68 7.98 1.48 7.57
N GLU A 69 7.93 1.11 8.85
CA GLU A 69 6.70 0.92 9.60
C GLU A 69 5.89 2.21 9.68
N ASP A 70 6.48 3.30 10.16
CA ASP A 70 5.77 4.54 10.44
C ASP A 70 5.32 5.24 9.14
N THR A 71 6.11 5.17 8.06
CA THR A 71 5.65 5.58 6.73
C THR A 71 4.45 4.76 6.28
N SER A 72 4.45 3.43 6.51
CA SER A 72 3.34 2.55 6.11
C SER A 72 2.07 2.80 6.91
N LEU A 73 2.20 3.10 8.22
CA LEU A 73 1.09 3.53 9.07
C LEU A 73 0.48 4.86 8.55
N ALA A 74 1.33 5.85 8.27
CA ALA A 74 0.87 7.14 7.76
C ALA A 74 0.21 7.01 6.38
N LEU A 75 0.77 6.17 5.50
CA LEU A 75 0.20 5.85 4.19
C LEU A 75 -1.19 5.22 4.32
N GLY A 76 -1.35 4.22 5.19
CA GLY A 76 -2.65 3.61 5.44
C GLY A 76 -3.67 4.63 5.97
N ALA A 77 -3.26 5.50 6.88
CA ALA A 77 -4.12 6.53 7.44
C ALA A 77 -4.54 7.58 6.39
N ALA A 78 -3.62 7.99 5.50
CA ALA A 78 -3.91 8.90 4.40
C ALA A 78 -4.88 8.27 3.39
N PHE A 79 -4.70 6.99 3.04
CA PHE A 79 -5.67 6.25 2.22
C PHE A 79 -7.06 6.21 2.87
N ARG A 80 -7.14 5.94 4.18
CA ARG A 80 -8.40 5.91 4.92
C ARG A 80 -9.12 7.27 4.88
N GLU A 81 -8.37 8.37 5.06
CA GLU A 81 -8.92 9.72 4.96
C GLU A 81 -9.46 10.00 3.56
N ALA A 82 -8.66 9.73 2.53
CA ALA A 82 -9.03 9.93 1.13
C ALA A 82 -10.25 9.10 0.68
N LEU A 83 -10.41 7.90 1.23
CA LEU A 83 -11.54 7.00 0.96
C LEU A 83 -12.88 7.52 1.53
N GLY A 84 -12.83 8.33 2.59
CA GLY A 84 -14.02 8.86 3.26
C GLY A 84 -15.07 7.78 3.59
N THR A 85 -16.32 8.02 3.19
CA THR A 85 -17.45 7.09 3.44
C THR A 85 -17.47 5.86 2.53
N LYS A 86 -16.60 5.82 1.50
CA LYS A 86 -16.56 4.78 0.47
C LYS A 86 -17.86 4.65 -0.35
N ALA A 87 -18.75 5.64 -0.25
CA ALA A 87 -20.00 5.65 -1.00
C ALA A 87 -19.75 5.76 -2.52
N GLY A 88 -20.48 4.97 -3.30
CA GLY A 88 -20.36 4.94 -4.76
C GLY A 88 -19.11 4.23 -5.28
N LEU A 89 -18.26 3.67 -4.42
CA LEU A 89 -17.06 2.95 -4.83
C LEU A 89 -17.37 1.47 -5.13
N ARG A 90 -16.52 0.84 -5.96
CA ARG A 90 -16.60 -0.60 -6.23
C ARG A 90 -16.39 -1.47 -5.01
N ARG A 91 -15.63 -0.98 -4.02
CA ARG A 91 -15.28 -1.64 -2.75
C ARG A 91 -14.38 -2.87 -2.88
N PHE A 92 -14.65 -3.75 -3.83
CA PHE A 92 -13.91 -4.97 -4.06
C PHE A 92 -13.15 -4.91 -5.38
N ALA A 93 -11.93 -5.44 -5.38
CA ALA A 93 -11.19 -5.70 -6.61
C ALA A 93 -10.07 -6.71 -6.36
N ASP A 94 -9.56 -7.27 -7.44
CA ASP A 94 -8.39 -8.13 -7.44
C ASP A 94 -7.46 -7.78 -8.60
N ALA A 95 -6.19 -8.16 -8.48
CA ALA A 95 -5.22 -8.04 -9.54
C ALA A 95 -4.20 -9.19 -9.47
N ARG A 96 -3.80 -9.66 -10.65
CA ARG A 96 -2.67 -10.58 -10.82
C ARG A 96 -1.61 -9.91 -11.67
N VAL A 97 -0.39 -9.80 -11.16
CA VAL A 97 0.70 -9.09 -11.83
C VAL A 97 1.96 -9.96 -11.82
N PRO A 98 2.52 -10.27 -13.00
CA PRO A 98 3.81 -10.93 -13.09
C PRO A 98 4.96 -9.92 -12.99
N LEU A 99 6.12 -10.42 -12.59
CA LEU A 99 7.40 -9.80 -12.85
C LEU A 99 8.41 -10.92 -13.10
N ASP A 100 8.79 -11.09 -14.37
CA ASP A 100 9.60 -12.20 -14.86
C ASP A 100 9.10 -13.57 -14.37
N GLU A 101 9.86 -14.26 -13.52
CA GLU A 101 9.50 -15.58 -13.01
C GLU A 101 8.49 -15.56 -11.87
N THR A 102 8.16 -14.38 -11.35
CA THR A 102 7.27 -14.19 -10.20
C THR A 102 5.85 -13.85 -10.64
N LEU A 103 4.86 -14.34 -9.90
CA LEU A 103 3.46 -13.87 -10.00
C LEU A 103 2.97 -13.45 -8.61
N ALA A 104 2.36 -12.27 -8.50
CA ALA A 104 1.63 -11.83 -7.31
C ALA A 104 0.13 -11.71 -7.59
N GLU A 105 -0.68 -12.16 -6.63
CA GLU A 105 -2.13 -12.09 -6.63
C GLU A 105 -2.57 -11.27 -5.42
N VAL A 106 -3.36 -10.21 -5.63
CA VAL A 106 -3.82 -9.32 -4.56
C VAL A 106 -5.33 -9.14 -4.66
N VAL A 107 -6.02 -9.19 -3.52
CA VAL A 107 -7.45 -8.96 -3.38
C VAL A 107 -7.70 -7.93 -2.28
N VAL A 108 -8.54 -6.94 -2.58
CA VAL A 108 -8.89 -5.83 -1.67
C VAL A 108 -10.40 -5.82 -1.40
N ASP A 109 -10.79 -5.67 -0.14
CA ASP A 109 -12.11 -5.23 0.30
C ASP A 109 -11.93 -3.95 1.15
N LEU A 110 -12.47 -2.83 0.66
CA LEU A 110 -12.53 -1.55 1.39
C LEU A 110 -13.54 -1.63 2.54
N SER A 111 -13.20 -2.43 3.54
CA SER A 111 -14.18 -3.11 4.38
C SER A 111 -14.51 -2.40 5.68
N GLY A 112 -13.69 -1.43 6.09
CA GLY A 112 -13.73 -0.83 7.43
C GLY A 112 -13.13 -1.73 8.53
N ARG A 113 -12.55 -2.89 8.17
CA ARG A 113 -11.97 -3.85 9.11
C ARG A 113 -10.53 -4.14 8.70
N PRO A 114 -9.55 -3.92 9.59
CA PRO A 114 -8.16 -4.23 9.29
C PRO A 114 -7.95 -5.74 9.32
N TYR A 115 -7.56 -6.32 8.20
CA TYR A 115 -7.21 -7.74 8.13
C TYR A 115 -6.22 -8.02 6.98
N LEU A 116 -5.16 -8.76 7.27
CA LEU A 116 -4.16 -9.16 6.30
C LEU A 116 -4.05 -10.68 6.21
N VAL A 117 -4.07 -11.20 4.98
CA VAL A 117 -3.50 -12.51 4.64
C VAL A 117 -2.31 -12.25 3.72
N HIS A 118 -1.14 -12.76 4.07
CA HIS A 118 0.08 -12.56 3.31
C HIS A 118 0.85 -13.87 3.20
N GLU A 119 0.98 -14.38 1.98
CA GLU A 119 1.71 -15.60 1.65
C GLU A 119 2.70 -15.29 0.52
N MET A 120 3.98 -15.61 0.73
CA MET A 120 5.01 -15.51 -0.30
C MET A 120 6.01 -16.67 -0.20
N PRO A 121 6.83 -16.93 -1.23
CA PRO A 121 7.81 -18.01 -1.20
C PRO A 121 8.76 -17.87 -0.01
N GLU A 122 9.07 -18.99 0.64
CA GLU A 122 10.09 -19.06 1.68
C GLU A 122 11.50 -19.00 1.09
N ASN A 123 12.50 -18.74 1.93
CA ASN A 123 13.93 -18.75 1.59
C ASN A 123 14.33 -17.75 0.48
N LEU A 124 13.66 -16.61 0.42
CA LEU A 124 14.14 -15.46 -0.36
C LEU A 124 15.44 -14.92 0.23
N ALA A 125 16.22 -14.22 -0.60
CA ALA A 125 17.39 -13.51 -0.09
C ALA A 125 16.94 -12.54 1.02
N PRO A 126 17.62 -12.50 2.18
CA PRO A 126 17.16 -11.72 3.32
C PRO A 126 17.19 -10.21 3.05
N MET A 127 18.03 -9.76 2.12
CA MET A 127 18.24 -8.36 1.78
C MET A 127 18.05 -8.10 0.30
N ILE A 128 17.48 -6.94 -0.04
CA ILE A 128 17.48 -6.35 -1.39
C ILE A 128 18.21 -5.01 -1.31
N GLY A 129 19.51 -5.02 -1.62
CA GLY A 129 20.38 -3.90 -1.25
C GLY A 129 20.40 -3.75 0.27
N ASP A 130 19.97 -2.60 0.78
CA ASP A 130 19.90 -2.30 2.22
C ASP A 130 18.50 -2.54 2.82
N PHE A 131 17.54 -3.04 2.03
CA PHE A 131 16.19 -3.34 2.50
C PHE A 131 16.08 -4.77 3.00
N ASP A 132 15.67 -4.94 4.26
CA ASP A 132 15.33 -6.23 4.85
C ASP A 132 13.99 -6.74 4.31
N THR A 133 14.02 -7.91 3.69
CA THR A 133 12.84 -8.53 3.09
C THR A 133 11.74 -8.91 4.09
N GLU A 134 12.08 -9.09 5.36
CA GLU A 134 11.10 -9.33 6.43
C GLU A 134 10.14 -8.15 6.59
N LEU A 135 10.61 -6.92 6.31
CA LEU A 135 9.78 -5.71 6.36
C LEU A 135 8.67 -5.71 5.31
N THR A 136 8.74 -6.54 4.27
CA THR A 136 7.69 -6.64 3.24
C THR A 136 6.34 -6.95 3.85
N ARG A 137 6.28 -7.94 4.73
CA ARG A 137 5.03 -8.30 5.42
C ARG A 137 4.61 -7.19 6.37
N HIS A 138 5.57 -6.63 7.11
CA HIS A 138 5.32 -5.57 8.09
C HIS A 138 4.72 -4.31 7.45
N ILE A 139 5.16 -3.93 6.23
CA ILE A 139 4.57 -2.82 5.47
C ILE A 139 3.06 -3.04 5.29
N PHE A 140 2.66 -4.24 4.86
CA PHE A 140 1.25 -4.53 4.62
C PHE A 140 0.45 -4.64 5.92
N GLU A 141 1.03 -5.16 7.00
CA GLU A 141 0.41 -5.19 8.32
C GLU A 141 0.12 -3.77 8.82
N SER A 142 1.11 -2.89 8.76
CA SER A 142 1.02 -1.47 9.15
C SER A 142 0.05 -0.70 8.25
N PHE A 143 0.15 -0.86 6.93
CA PHE A 143 -0.76 -0.23 5.98
C PHE A 143 -2.21 -0.62 6.27
N VAL A 144 -2.50 -1.91 6.42
CA VAL A 144 -3.86 -2.41 6.68
C VAL A 144 -4.40 -1.94 8.03
N ALA A 145 -3.56 -1.92 9.06
CA ALA A 145 -3.92 -1.46 10.39
C ALA A 145 -4.47 -0.03 10.37
N GLN A 146 -3.93 0.84 9.51
CA GLN A 146 -4.40 2.21 9.37
C GLN A 146 -5.39 2.42 8.22
N ALA A 147 -5.28 1.71 7.10
CA ALA A 147 -6.23 1.82 5.99
C ALA A 147 -7.63 1.32 6.37
N GLN A 148 -7.74 0.43 7.37
CA GLN A 148 -8.98 -0.21 7.79
C GLN A 148 -9.65 -0.97 6.64
N ILE A 149 -8.85 -1.77 5.93
CA ILE A 149 -9.28 -2.60 4.79
C ILE A 149 -8.94 -4.07 5.04
N CYS A 150 -9.61 -4.97 4.33
CA CYS A 150 -9.19 -6.36 4.26
C CYS A 150 -8.34 -6.54 3.00
N LEU A 151 -7.15 -7.10 3.17
CA LEU A 151 -6.15 -7.27 2.12
C LEU A 151 -5.65 -8.71 2.13
N HIS A 152 -5.71 -9.35 0.97
CA HIS A 152 -5.10 -10.66 0.76
C HIS A 152 -4.03 -10.53 -0.30
N ILE A 153 -2.83 -11.02 -0.01
CA ILE A 153 -1.69 -11.05 -0.92
C ILE A 153 -1.16 -12.47 -0.95
N ARG A 154 -1.02 -13.02 -2.15
CA ARG A 154 -0.44 -14.33 -2.39
C ARG A 154 0.56 -14.27 -3.53
N VAL A 155 1.77 -14.75 -3.29
CA VAL A 155 2.79 -14.94 -4.32
C VAL A 155 3.00 -16.45 -4.47
N PRO A 156 2.27 -17.13 -5.37
CA PRO A 156 2.35 -18.59 -5.50
C PRO A 156 3.74 -19.09 -5.91
N TYR A 157 4.52 -18.28 -6.62
CA TYR A 157 5.87 -18.61 -7.06
C TYR A 157 6.67 -17.35 -7.38
N GLY A 158 8.00 -17.48 -7.26
CA GLY A 158 9.00 -16.46 -7.51
C GLY A 158 10.32 -16.91 -6.90
N ARG A 159 11.46 -16.39 -7.38
CA ARG A 159 12.78 -16.74 -6.79
C ARG A 159 13.60 -15.52 -6.43
N ILE A 160 13.46 -14.43 -7.18
CA ILE A 160 14.23 -13.21 -6.95
C ILE A 160 13.44 -12.36 -5.96
N ALA A 161 14.05 -12.08 -4.80
CA ALA A 161 13.41 -11.31 -3.73
C ALA A 161 12.85 -9.96 -4.24
N HIS A 162 13.63 -9.24 -5.05
CA HIS A 162 13.19 -8.03 -5.74
C HIS A 162 11.89 -8.25 -6.52
N HIS A 163 11.85 -9.28 -7.36
CA HIS A 163 10.69 -9.56 -8.21
C HIS A 163 9.46 -9.90 -7.37
N VAL A 164 9.64 -10.69 -6.31
CA VAL A 164 8.60 -11.03 -5.34
C VAL A 164 8.01 -9.79 -4.69
N VAL A 165 8.83 -8.89 -4.14
CA VAL A 165 8.31 -7.68 -3.47
C VAL A 165 7.67 -6.73 -4.49
N GLU A 166 8.34 -6.46 -5.60
CA GLU A 166 7.85 -5.50 -6.60
C GLU A 166 6.53 -5.95 -7.24
N ALA A 167 6.36 -7.24 -7.55
CA ALA A 167 5.11 -7.77 -8.10
C ALA A 167 3.93 -7.55 -7.14
N GLN A 168 4.14 -7.69 -5.82
CA GLN A 168 3.11 -7.44 -4.80
C GLN A 168 2.66 -5.98 -4.79
N PHE A 169 3.60 -5.03 -4.82
CA PHE A 169 3.26 -3.59 -4.88
C PHE A 169 2.50 -3.24 -6.16
N LYS A 170 2.92 -3.77 -7.32
CA LYS A 170 2.21 -3.54 -8.59
C LYS A 170 0.80 -4.13 -8.58
N ALA A 171 0.63 -5.33 -8.01
CA ALA A 171 -0.67 -5.96 -7.88
C ALA A 171 -1.58 -5.19 -6.91
N LEU A 172 -1.05 -4.81 -5.74
CA LEU A 172 -1.76 -3.97 -4.77
C LEU A 172 -2.21 -2.65 -5.38
N ALA A 173 -1.33 -1.97 -6.13
CA ALA A 173 -1.65 -0.72 -6.80
C ALA A 173 -2.86 -0.84 -7.74
N ARG A 174 -2.87 -1.89 -8.58
CA ARG A 174 -3.97 -2.13 -9.53
C ARG A 174 -5.26 -2.52 -8.81
N ALA A 175 -5.18 -3.38 -7.79
CA ALA A 175 -6.35 -3.78 -7.01
C ALA A 175 -6.95 -2.59 -6.26
N LEU A 176 -6.14 -1.77 -5.59
CA LEU A 176 -6.60 -0.55 -4.93
C LEU A 176 -7.24 0.42 -5.93
N ARG A 177 -6.62 0.64 -7.09
CA ARG A 177 -7.16 1.53 -8.13
C ARG A 177 -8.58 1.14 -8.52
N GLU A 178 -8.81 -0.15 -8.75
CA GLU A 178 -10.12 -0.64 -9.13
C GLU A 178 -11.11 -0.62 -7.95
N ALA A 179 -10.68 -1.04 -6.75
CA ALA A 179 -11.55 -1.01 -5.56
C ALA A 179 -12.00 0.41 -5.20
N CYS A 180 -11.12 1.39 -5.39
CA CYS A 180 -11.36 2.81 -5.18
C CYS A 180 -12.09 3.47 -6.37
N ALA A 181 -12.31 2.80 -7.49
CA ALA A 181 -12.98 3.44 -8.63
C ALA A 181 -14.48 3.63 -8.34
N PRO A 182 -15.08 4.74 -8.82
CA PRO A 182 -16.52 4.89 -8.82
C PRO A 182 -17.19 3.77 -9.64
N ASP A 183 -18.31 3.25 -9.13
CA ASP A 183 -19.19 2.36 -9.89
C ASP A 183 -20.51 3.09 -10.20
N PRO A 184 -20.83 3.35 -11.48
CA PRO A 184 -22.03 4.10 -11.86
C PRO A 184 -23.35 3.40 -11.49
N ARG A 185 -23.30 2.13 -11.05
CA ARG A 185 -24.46 1.34 -10.61
C ARG A 185 -24.59 1.27 -9.10
N VAL A 186 -23.58 1.70 -8.35
CA VAL A 186 -23.61 1.70 -6.88
C VAL A 186 -24.19 3.03 -6.39
N ASN A 187 -25.33 2.94 -5.70
CA ASN A 187 -25.93 4.08 -5.01
C ASN A 187 -25.66 3.98 -3.51
N GLY A 188 -25.06 5.02 -2.91
CA GLY A 188 -24.74 5.06 -1.48
C GLY A 188 -23.58 4.16 -1.08
N ILE A 189 -23.57 3.70 0.18
CA ILE A 189 -22.50 2.85 0.72
C ILE A 189 -22.70 1.40 0.25
N PRO A 190 -21.69 0.75 -0.37
CA PRO A 190 -21.79 -0.62 -0.89
C PRO A 190 -21.73 -1.67 0.24
N SER A 191 -22.67 -1.61 1.18
CA SER A 191 -22.77 -2.47 2.36
C SER A 191 -24.23 -2.68 2.75
N THR A 192 -24.62 -3.94 2.96
CA THR A 192 -25.96 -4.28 3.47
C THR A 192 -26.23 -3.74 4.86
N LYS A 193 -25.19 -3.41 5.64
CA LYS A 193 -25.30 -2.80 6.97
C LYS A 193 -25.51 -1.29 6.92
N GLY A 194 -25.38 -0.66 5.75
CA GLY A 194 -25.47 0.79 5.59
C GLY A 194 -24.27 1.58 6.12
N VAL A 195 -23.20 0.91 6.57
CA VAL A 195 -21.96 1.51 7.09
C VAL A 195 -20.74 0.64 6.76
N LEU A 196 -19.57 1.29 6.64
CA LEU A 196 -18.22 0.77 6.38
C LEU A 196 -17.16 1.65 7.05
#